data_AF-A0A316PTY5-F1
#
_entry.id   AF-A0A316PTY5-F1
#
_cell.length_a   1.000
_cell.length_b   1.000
_cell.length_c   1.000
_cell.angle_alpha   90.00
_cell.angle_beta   90.00
_cell.angle_gamma   90.00
#
_symmetry.space_group_name_H-M   'P 1'
#
loop_
_entity.id
_entity.type
_entity.pdbx_description
1 polymer ?
#
loop_
_entity_poly.entity_id
_entity_poly.type
_entity_poly.pdbx_seq_one_letter_code
_entity_poly.pdbx_strand_id
1 'polypeptide(L)'
;MHICKRTLTLLLTLCLAAATLPAVGLAADAGGSAAAEASEHNNPTTDAEIQAALETYDASIDDPEYQRAYERYQKSLAQDPDDGLQTYATGANPYTGKTYTHKHDKTKYIYDGIDVSKWQGTIDWKKVKADGIDFAFIRCGNTSLSSFSMNSDPRFEENVKNAYAAGVKVGVYYYSGATSVSEAKKEGNYVLKLIKPYKSKISLPVVMDYETNGDDRIYSCYQKTSKATRTTFVQSFCDILEDAGFDGGVYASKAWLTDFFNMSKLEEYSTWVAQWSSSTSYAYDYDFWQYSDAGEVNGISSTVDCNFWYTNTKISASSSSASTSSTPAPSAALTILTTYTTTAGVNYRTGCGTNYTKKGSVAKGKPVDVVYGWYKTVDGVQWRKVKINGSYYYMSGNYLKYETLVKYSPTIRLNYRTGTGTNYTVRGKLAKGSTIQIVKGWSRTVDGNRWYKVKLEDGSYYYVMAKYLTKKEGISLYSVKSRVNMRSKAGTDQTLKAKLMTSTPVAVVSGGTKTVSGEKWYKVKVGTKYYYIMARYLVKS
;
A
#
# COMPACT_ATOMS: atom_id res chain seq x y z
N MET A 1 42.47 41.94 -34.49
CA MET A 1 41.80 41.37 -35.69
C MET A 1 41.43 39.92 -35.39
N HIS A 2 40.14 39.57 -35.52
CA HIS A 2 39.48 38.23 -35.54
C HIS A 2 39.77 37.24 -34.37
N ILE A 3 38.82 36.88 -33.50
CA ILE A 3 37.59 36.04 -33.64
C ILE A 3 37.85 34.57 -34.05
N CYS A 4 37.39 33.68 -33.15
CA CYS A 4 36.73 32.36 -33.34
C CYS A 4 37.50 31.04 -33.16
N LYS A 5 36.99 30.27 -32.15
CA LYS A 5 36.50 28.86 -32.20
C LYS A 5 37.54 27.75 -32.49
N ARG A 6 37.50 26.52 -31.97
CA ARG A 6 36.61 25.71 -31.11
C ARG A 6 37.29 24.33 -30.94
N THR A 7 36.98 23.64 -29.83
CA THR A 7 36.77 22.17 -29.63
C THR A 7 37.88 21.11 -29.67
N LEU A 8 37.68 20.16 -28.71
CA LEU A 8 37.81 18.69 -28.73
C LEU A 8 39.06 18.08 -28.05
N THR A 9 39.02 17.58 -26.80
CA THR A 9 38.49 16.30 -26.23
C THR A 9 39.55 15.17 -26.15
N LEU A 10 39.69 14.63 -24.91
CA LEU A 10 39.84 13.20 -24.53
C LEU A 10 41.23 12.64 -24.10
N LEU A 11 41.27 12.19 -22.82
CA LEU A 11 41.90 11.00 -22.16
C LEU A 11 43.32 10.53 -22.63
N LEU A 12 44.27 10.06 -21.81
CA LEU A 12 44.20 9.11 -20.69
C LEU A 12 45.61 9.00 -20.02
N THR A 13 45.64 8.83 -18.69
CA THR A 13 46.61 8.09 -17.82
C THR A 13 48.10 7.99 -18.15
N LEU A 14 48.97 8.18 -17.13
CA LEU A 14 49.54 7.08 -16.32
C LEU A 14 50.36 7.63 -15.12
N CYS A 15 50.17 7.02 -13.93
CA CYS A 15 50.98 7.24 -12.73
C CYS A 15 52.35 6.59 -12.83
N LEU A 16 53.37 7.17 -12.17
CA LEU A 16 54.40 6.39 -11.47
C LEU A 16 55.05 7.20 -10.34
N ALA A 17 55.29 6.52 -9.23
CA ALA A 17 55.71 7.03 -7.93
C ALA A 17 57.24 7.15 -7.78
N ALA A 18 57.68 8.01 -6.84
CA ALA A 18 58.36 7.62 -5.60
C ALA A 18 59.41 8.66 -5.12
N ALA A 19 59.26 9.05 -3.84
CA ALA A 19 60.27 9.28 -2.78
C ALA A 19 61.50 10.19 -3.04
N THR A 20 61.81 11.11 -2.10
CA THR A 20 62.68 10.86 -0.92
C THR A 20 62.88 12.12 -0.03
N LEU A 21 63.06 11.85 1.27
CA LEU A 21 63.41 12.68 2.46
C LEU A 21 64.79 13.41 2.37
N PRO A 22 65.18 14.34 3.31
CA PRO A 22 65.73 14.07 4.67
C PRO A 22 65.27 15.07 5.79
N ALA A 23 65.06 14.64 7.05
CA ALA A 23 65.97 14.59 8.23
C ALA A 23 66.40 15.99 8.77
N VAL A 24 66.48 16.33 10.07
CA VAL A 24 67.27 15.73 11.18
C VAL A 24 66.80 16.28 12.56
N GLY A 25 66.66 15.41 13.59
CA GLY A 25 67.38 15.49 14.87
C GLY A 25 66.45 15.74 16.09
N LEU A 26 66.63 15.26 17.32
CA LEU A 26 67.63 14.42 18.00
C LEU A 26 67.06 13.98 19.37
N ALA A 27 67.32 12.72 19.74
CA ALA A 27 67.50 12.12 21.09
C ALA A 27 66.44 12.28 22.23
N ALA A 28 65.87 11.16 22.69
CA ALA A 28 66.33 10.36 23.85
C ALA A 28 65.20 9.43 24.35
N ASP A 29 65.55 8.19 24.64
CA ASP A 29 64.68 7.07 24.98
C ASP A 29 64.48 6.91 26.50
N ALA A 30 63.39 6.21 26.86
CA ALA A 30 63.14 5.40 28.05
C ALA A 30 61.97 5.82 28.98
N GLY A 31 60.80 5.23 28.71
CA GLY A 31 60.00 4.52 29.72
C GLY A 31 59.03 5.32 30.60
N GLY A 32 57.75 5.36 30.21
CA GLY A 32 56.64 5.75 31.10
C GLY A 32 55.29 5.75 30.39
N SER A 33 54.29 5.12 31.00
CA SER A 33 52.96 4.77 30.49
C SER A 33 52.17 5.85 29.74
N ALA A 34 51.42 5.39 28.73
CA ALA A 34 50.46 6.13 27.92
C ALA A 34 49.45 6.97 28.73
N ALA A 35 49.36 8.25 28.38
CA ALA A 35 48.21 9.12 28.62
C ALA A 35 47.82 9.77 27.29
N ALA A 36 46.51 9.76 27.04
CA ALA A 36 45.86 10.16 25.80
C ALA A 36 45.95 11.67 25.54
N GLU A 37 46.15 12.06 24.28
CA GLU A 37 45.75 13.37 23.78
C GLU A 37 44.49 13.24 22.93
N ALA A 38 43.53 14.10 23.24
CA ALA A 38 42.21 14.19 22.65
C ALA A 38 42.26 14.74 21.21
N SER A 39 41.41 14.20 20.33
CA SER A 39 41.09 14.81 19.04
C SER A 39 39.60 15.10 18.93
N GLU A 40 39.31 16.27 18.38
CA GLU A 40 38.05 16.99 18.22
C GLU A 40 36.81 16.18 17.76
N HIS A 41 35.69 16.64 18.30
CA HIS A 41 34.28 16.32 18.04
C HIS A 41 33.86 15.88 16.62
N ASN A 42 33.30 14.68 16.54
CA ASN A 42 32.39 14.23 15.48
C ASN A 42 30.93 14.57 15.85
N ASN A 43 30.51 15.85 15.77
CA ASN A 43 29.09 16.18 15.88
C ASN A 43 28.40 16.10 14.50
N PRO A 44 27.32 15.32 14.34
CA PRO A 44 26.61 15.17 13.08
C PRO A 44 25.96 16.50 12.67
N THR A 45 26.15 16.92 11.41
CA THR A 45 25.70 18.26 10.93
C THR A 45 24.62 18.19 9.85
N THR A 46 24.21 16.99 9.46
CA THR A 46 23.16 16.75 8.46
C THR A 46 22.02 15.87 9.00
N ASP A 47 20.81 16.05 8.47
CA ASP A 47 19.63 15.26 8.87
C ASP A 47 19.83 13.74 8.72
N ALA A 48 20.63 13.31 7.75
CA ALA A 48 20.96 11.90 7.54
C ALA A 48 21.95 11.36 8.59
N GLU A 49 22.90 12.17 9.04
CA GLU A 49 23.85 11.82 10.10
C GLU A 49 23.19 11.83 11.47
N ILE A 50 22.27 12.77 11.70
CA ILE A 50 21.42 12.80 12.90
C ILE A 50 20.50 11.58 12.92
N GLN A 51 19.86 11.22 11.79
CA GLN A 51 19.00 10.05 11.69
C GLN A 51 19.78 8.73 11.87
N ALA A 52 20.99 8.62 11.30
CA ALA A 52 21.86 7.46 11.49
C ALA A 52 22.36 7.34 12.94
N ALA A 53 22.65 8.46 13.60
CA ALA A 53 23.02 8.51 15.01
C ALA A 53 21.83 8.20 15.94
N LEU A 54 20.60 8.61 15.59
CA LEU A 54 19.39 8.29 16.35
C LEU A 54 18.97 6.81 16.21
N GLU A 55 19.26 6.17 15.08
CA GLU A 55 19.03 4.74 14.85
C GLU A 55 20.03 3.83 15.58
N THR A 56 21.14 4.38 16.08
CA THR A 56 22.23 3.65 16.76
C THR A 56 22.41 4.01 18.23
N TYR A 57 21.43 4.70 18.83
CA TYR A 57 21.48 5.30 20.19
C TYR A 57 22.51 4.69 21.15
N ASP A 58 23.54 5.48 21.46
CA ASP A 58 24.58 5.15 22.44
C ASP A 58 24.39 6.02 23.69
N ALA A 59 23.99 5.38 24.79
CA ALA A 59 23.72 6.02 26.07
C ALA A 59 24.98 6.58 26.76
N SER A 60 26.18 6.29 26.23
CA SER A 60 27.44 6.84 26.73
C SER A 60 27.79 8.23 26.18
N ILE A 61 27.04 8.70 25.18
CA ILE A 61 27.20 10.05 24.61
C ILE A 61 26.49 11.06 25.53
N ASP A 62 27.28 11.83 26.27
CA ASP A 62 26.83 12.91 27.16
C ASP A 62 26.66 14.23 26.39
N ASP A 63 25.74 14.22 25.41
CA ASP A 63 25.33 15.42 24.65
C ASP A 63 23.85 15.76 24.94
N PRO A 64 23.57 16.93 25.56
CA PRO A 64 22.21 17.34 25.91
C PRO A 64 21.28 17.60 24.72
N GLU A 65 21.80 17.95 23.54
CA GLU A 65 20.99 18.09 22.32
C GLU A 65 20.67 16.73 21.71
N TYR A 66 21.62 15.79 21.74
CA TYR A 66 21.42 14.40 21.30
C TYR A 66 20.38 13.68 22.16
N GLN A 67 20.45 13.82 23.49
CA GLN A 67 19.46 13.25 24.41
C GLN A 67 18.07 13.87 24.20
N ARG A 68 17.97 15.20 24.00
CA ARG A 68 16.69 15.85 23.69
C ARG A 68 16.12 15.46 22.32
N ALA A 69 16.97 15.22 21.31
CA ALA A 69 16.55 14.72 20.01
C ALA A 69 16.06 13.27 20.09
N TYR A 70 16.74 12.42 20.86
CA TYR A 70 16.31 11.05 21.13
C TYR A 70 15.00 10.99 21.93
N GLU A 71 14.82 11.82 22.96
CA GLU A 71 13.55 11.90 23.68
C GLU A 71 12.40 12.36 22.78
N ARG A 72 12.62 13.33 21.88
CA ARG A 72 11.64 13.74 20.87
C ARG A 72 11.32 12.62 19.87
N TYR A 73 12.32 11.83 19.48
CA TYR A 73 12.16 10.64 18.63
C TYR A 73 11.39 9.51 19.36
N GLN A 74 11.69 9.24 20.63
CA GLN A 74 10.91 8.30 21.45
C GLN A 74 9.46 8.78 21.64
N LYS A 75 9.24 10.09 21.80
CA LYS A 75 7.89 10.68 21.87
C LYS A 75 7.12 10.59 20.56
N SER A 76 7.80 10.65 19.41
CA SER A 76 7.16 10.47 18.09
C SER A 76 6.84 8.99 17.80
N LEU A 77 7.66 8.06 18.32
CA LEU A 77 7.36 6.62 18.31
C LEU A 77 6.24 6.23 19.30
N ALA A 78 6.01 7.03 20.34
CA ALA A 78 4.96 6.83 21.35
C ALA A 78 3.56 7.30 20.91
N GLN A 79 3.36 7.72 19.65
CA GLN A 79 2.04 8.10 19.15
C GLN A 79 1.10 6.89 19.01
N ASP A 80 0.25 6.78 20.04
CA ASP A 80 -1.02 6.07 20.18
C ASP A 80 -1.34 5.01 19.10
N PRO A 81 -1.02 3.71 19.34
CA PRO A 81 -1.45 2.64 18.45
C PRO A 81 -2.97 2.73 18.24
N ASP A 82 -3.44 2.60 17.00
CA ASP A 82 -4.87 2.41 16.65
C ASP A 82 -5.48 1.41 17.65
N ASP A 83 -6.21 1.95 18.63
CA ASP A 83 -6.79 1.23 19.76
C ASP A 83 -8.02 0.41 19.34
N GLY A 84 -8.44 0.58 18.08
CA GLY A 84 -9.61 -0.03 17.49
C GLY A 84 -10.92 0.54 18.02
N LEU A 85 -10.89 1.62 18.82
CA LEU A 85 -12.07 2.29 19.34
C LEU A 85 -12.61 3.30 18.33
N GLN A 86 -13.92 3.52 18.40
CA GLN A 86 -14.54 4.61 17.64
C GLN A 86 -14.19 5.93 18.31
N THR A 87 -13.43 6.78 17.63
CA THR A 87 -13.17 8.15 18.08
C THR A 87 -14.13 9.09 17.36
N TYR A 88 -15.07 9.62 18.12
CA TYR A 88 -15.96 10.68 17.65
C TYR A 88 -15.38 12.03 18.07
N ALA A 89 -15.55 13.06 17.23
CA ALA A 89 -15.35 14.42 17.69
C ALA A 89 -16.34 14.67 18.84
N THR A 90 -15.85 14.81 20.07
CA THR A 90 -16.67 15.09 21.24
C THR A 90 -16.62 16.58 21.55
N GLY A 91 -17.78 17.21 21.70
CA GLY A 91 -17.89 18.61 22.11
C GLY A 91 -18.38 19.56 21.02
N ALA A 92 -18.31 20.86 21.29
CA ALA A 92 -18.53 21.87 20.26
C ALA A 92 -17.39 21.80 19.24
N ASN A 93 -17.73 21.79 17.95
CA ASN A 93 -16.75 21.82 16.88
C ASN A 93 -15.96 23.13 16.95
N PRO A 94 -14.62 23.07 16.93
CA PRO A 94 -13.77 24.23 17.19
C PRO A 94 -13.89 25.33 16.12
N TYR A 95 -14.34 24.98 14.91
CA TYR A 95 -14.40 25.92 13.78
C TYR A 95 -15.75 26.60 13.64
N THR A 96 -16.82 26.04 14.20
CA THR A 96 -18.18 26.59 14.09
C THR A 96 -18.86 26.89 15.42
N GLY A 97 -18.31 26.39 16.53
CA GLY A 97 -18.92 26.46 17.87
C GLY A 97 -20.18 25.61 18.04
N LYS A 98 -20.60 24.83 17.03
CA LYS A 98 -21.81 23.99 17.04
C LYS A 98 -21.50 22.56 17.42
N THR A 99 -22.49 21.83 17.93
CA THR A 99 -22.37 20.38 18.17
C THR A 99 -22.99 19.60 17.01
N TYR A 100 -22.30 18.55 16.57
CA TYR A 100 -22.73 17.66 15.50
C TYR A 100 -22.95 16.24 16.02
N THR A 101 -23.99 15.58 15.51
CA THR A 101 -24.33 14.19 15.79
C THR A 101 -23.94 13.33 14.60
N HIS A 102 -23.06 12.38 14.85
CA HIS A 102 -22.55 11.46 13.84
C HIS A 102 -23.33 10.13 13.90
N LYS A 103 -24.10 9.83 12.85
CA LYS A 103 -24.94 8.60 12.74
C LYS A 103 -24.31 7.53 11.85
N HIS A 104 -22.99 7.55 11.72
CA HIS A 104 -22.29 6.71 10.75
C HIS A 104 -21.82 5.39 11.40
N ASP A 105 -22.70 4.39 11.41
CA ASP A 105 -22.52 3.11 12.14
C ASP A 105 -21.33 2.25 11.68
N LYS A 106 -20.68 2.61 10.56
CA LYS A 106 -19.68 1.79 9.87
C LYS A 106 -18.22 2.27 10.00
N THR A 107 -17.96 3.35 10.75
CA THR A 107 -16.62 3.98 10.78
C THR A 107 -16.03 4.10 12.17
N LYS A 108 -14.69 4.01 12.23
CA LYS A 108 -13.89 4.10 13.46
C LYS A 108 -13.37 5.49 13.75
N TYR A 109 -13.07 6.27 12.71
CA TYR A 109 -12.42 7.55 12.83
C TYR A 109 -13.23 8.63 12.12
N ILE A 110 -13.30 9.79 12.76
CA ILE A 110 -13.82 11.03 12.17
C ILE A 110 -12.68 12.04 12.20
N TYR A 111 -12.36 12.61 11.05
CA TYR A 111 -11.37 13.66 10.92
C TYR A 111 -12.03 14.95 10.46
N ASP A 112 -11.47 16.08 10.90
CA ASP A 112 -11.86 17.40 10.46
C ASP A 112 -11.09 17.79 9.20
N GLY A 113 -11.79 18.40 8.26
CA GLY A 113 -11.21 18.87 7.02
C GLY A 113 -11.90 20.09 6.48
N ILE A 114 -11.31 20.64 5.43
CA ILE A 114 -11.83 21.80 4.72
C ILE A 114 -11.90 21.53 3.22
N ASP A 115 -12.61 22.36 2.49
CA ASP A 115 -12.43 22.46 1.06
C ASP A 115 -12.18 23.89 0.63
N VAL A 116 -11.25 24.06 -0.32
CA VAL A 116 -10.68 25.37 -0.65
C VAL A 116 -10.49 25.55 -2.14
N SER A 117 -10.46 26.80 -2.56
CA SER A 117 -10.23 27.22 -3.94
C SER A 117 -9.47 28.54 -3.98
N LYS A 118 -9.42 29.20 -5.16
CA LYS A 118 -8.92 30.56 -5.27
C LYS A 118 -9.57 31.57 -4.31
N TRP A 119 -10.79 31.30 -3.83
CA TRP A 119 -11.58 32.23 -3.03
C TRP A 119 -11.00 32.47 -1.63
N GLN A 120 -10.29 31.49 -1.07
CA GLN A 120 -9.61 31.62 0.22
C GLN A 120 -8.28 32.39 0.13
N GLY A 121 -7.86 32.83 -1.06
CA GLY A 121 -6.64 33.59 -1.25
C GLY A 121 -5.37 32.79 -0.94
N THR A 122 -4.47 33.38 -0.16
CA THR A 122 -3.21 32.72 0.27
C THR A 122 -3.45 32.08 1.63
N ILE A 123 -3.09 30.80 1.77
CA ILE A 123 -3.36 29.99 2.96
C ILE A 123 -2.04 29.63 3.67
N ASP A 124 -1.98 29.86 4.97
CA ASP A 124 -0.90 29.34 5.82
C ASP A 124 -1.22 27.89 6.24
N TRP A 125 -0.82 26.95 5.39
CA TRP A 125 -1.11 25.53 5.58
C TRP A 125 -0.47 24.93 6.84
N LYS A 126 0.61 25.51 7.37
CA LYS A 126 1.20 25.07 8.64
C LYS A 126 0.30 25.43 9.81
N LYS A 127 -0.25 26.65 9.81
CA LYS A 127 -1.27 27.06 10.80
C LYS A 127 -2.53 26.22 10.66
N VAL A 128 -3.00 25.97 9.45
CA VAL A 128 -4.17 25.10 9.18
C VAL A 128 -3.97 23.71 9.80
N LYS A 129 -2.80 23.08 9.58
CA LYS A 129 -2.53 21.76 10.19
C LYS A 129 -2.45 21.84 11.71
N ALA A 130 -1.80 22.88 12.24
CA ALA A 130 -1.66 23.09 13.69
C ALA A 130 -3.02 23.36 14.37
N ASP A 131 -3.98 23.91 13.63
CA ASP A 131 -5.34 24.18 14.08
C ASP A 131 -6.23 22.92 14.17
N GLY A 132 -5.72 21.77 13.69
CA GLY A 132 -6.42 20.49 13.77
C GLY A 132 -7.01 19.99 12.45
N ILE A 133 -6.77 20.68 11.33
CA ILE A 133 -7.23 20.21 10.01
C ILE A 133 -6.40 19.01 9.54
N ASP A 134 -7.06 17.90 9.28
CA ASP A 134 -6.43 16.64 8.89
C ASP A 134 -6.42 16.40 7.38
N PHE A 135 -7.43 16.90 6.68
CA PHE A 135 -7.54 16.79 5.24
C PHE A 135 -8.11 18.03 4.57
N ALA A 136 -7.87 18.17 3.28
CA ALA A 136 -8.47 19.19 2.46
C ALA A 136 -8.83 18.69 1.05
N PHE A 137 -10.00 19.06 0.55
CA PHE A 137 -10.32 18.99 -0.88
C PHE A 137 -9.95 20.31 -1.56
N ILE A 138 -9.13 20.26 -2.61
CA ILE A 138 -8.61 21.46 -3.27
C ILE A 138 -9.18 21.53 -4.69
N ARG A 139 -9.81 22.64 -5.05
CA ARG A 139 -10.36 22.82 -6.40
C ARG A 139 -9.24 22.84 -7.43
N CYS A 140 -9.30 21.94 -8.41
CA CYS A 140 -8.37 21.97 -9.54
C CYS A 140 -8.86 22.83 -10.70
N GLY A 141 -10.17 23.02 -10.81
CA GLY A 141 -10.77 23.80 -11.86
C GLY A 141 -12.29 23.78 -11.82
N ASN A 142 -12.89 24.43 -12.81
CA ASN A 142 -14.33 24.46 -13.00
C ASN A 142 -14.68 24.54 -14.48
N THR A 143 -15.82 23.99 -14.85
CA THR A 143 -16.48 24.30 -16.11
C THR A 143 -17.48 25.42 -15.88
N SER A 144 -17.56 26.38 -16.80
CA SER A 144 -18.59 27.42 -16.75
C SER A 144 -20.00 26.80 -16.88
N LEU A 145 -20.96 27.38 -16.16
CA LEU A 145 -22.35 26.95 -16.21
C LEU A 145 -23.15 27.63 -17.33
N SER A 146 -22.65 28.74 -17.88
CA SER A 146 -23.25 29.42 -19.03
C SER A 146 -22.79 28.84 -20.37
N SER A 147 -21.61 28.23 -20.41
CA SER A 147 -21.01 27.62 -21.60
C SER A 147 -20.08 26.48 -21.19
N PHE A 148 -19.93 25.42 -21.99
CA PHE A 148 -18.99 24.31 -21.69
C PHE A 148 -17.53 24.76 -21.88
N SER A 149 -17.06 25.63 -20.99
CA SER A 149 -15.71 26.18 -20.98
C SER A 149 -15.00 25.76 -19.70
N MET A 150 -13.97 24.91 -19.84
CA MET A 150 -13.19 24.36 -18.73
C MET A 150 -12.05 25.30 -18.35
N ASN A 151 -11.91 25.58 -17.06
CA ASN A 151 -10.94 26.53 -16.50
C ASN A 151 -10.15 25.85 -15.37
N SER A 152 -8.88 26.21 -15.23
CA SER A 152 -8.05 25.80 -14.09
C SER A 152 -8.23 26.78 -12.93
N ASP A 153 -8.20 26.27 -11.70
CA ASP A 153 -8.11 27.14 -10.53
C ASP A 153 -6.66 27.65 -10.37
N PRO A 154 -6.43 28.98 -10.34
CA PRO A 154 -5.08 29.54 -10.32
C PRO A 154 -4.30 29.24 -9.02
N ARG A 155 -4.98 28.81 -7.95
CA ARG A 155 -4.35 28.46 -6.67
C ARG A 155 -4.17 26.97 -6.47
N PHE A 156 -4.63 26.12 -7.41
CA PHE A 156 -4.58 24.67 -7.29
C PHE A 156 -3.17 24.15 -6.99
N GLU A 157 -2.18 24.55 -7.81
CA GLU A 157 -0.80 24.07 -7.68
C GLU A 157 -0.18 24.45 -6.33
N GLU A 158 -0.35 25.70 -5.92
CA GLU A 158 0.15 26.21 -4.65
C GLU A 158 -0.48 25.47 -3.47
N ASN A 159 -1.81 25.36 -3.47
CA ASN A 159 -2.56 24.73 -2.40
C ASN A 159 -2.21 23.24 -2.27
N VAL A 160 -2.15 22.48 -3.37
CA VAL A 160 -1.81 21.05 -3.32
C VAL A 160 -0.40 20.82 -2.78
N LYS A 161 0.57 21.63 -3.22
CA LYS A 161 1.96 21.50 -2.76
C LYS A 161 2.07 21.84 -1.28
N ASN A 162 1.46 22.94 -0.84
CA ASN A 162 1.61 23.46 0.51
C ASN A 162 0.81 22.66 1.54
N ALA A 163 -0.42 22.24 1.21
CA ALA A 163 -1.21 21.34 2.06
C ALA A 163 -0.49 20.02 2.30
N TYR A 164 0.00 19.37 1.23
CA TYR A 164 0.77 18.13 1.33
C TYR A 164 2.04 18.32 2.18
N ALA A 165 2.78 19.41 1.96
CA ALA A 165 4.00 19.71 2.72
C ALA A 165 3.72 19.95 4.22
N ALA A 166 2.55 20.50 4.56
CA ALA A 166 2.12 20.67 5.94
C ALA A 166 1.61 19.36 6.59
N GLY A 167 1.51 18.27 5.83
CA GLY A 167 1.01 16.98 6.35
C GLY A 167 -0.52 16.85 6.34
N VAL A 168 -1.23 17.75 5.65
CA VAL A 168 -2.67 17.65 5.40
C VAL A 168 -2.92 16.65 4.27
N LYS A 169 -3.86 15.72 4.44
CA LYS A 169 -4.25 14.77 3.38
C LYS A 169 -4.98 15.51 2.26
N VAL A 170 -4.57 15.31 1.01
CA VAL A 170 -5.11 16.09 -0.12
C VAL A 170 -6.06 15.24 -0.95
N GLY A 171 -7.29 15.73 -1.10
CA GLY A 171 -8.23 15.37 -2.15
C GLY A 171 -8.36 16.51 -3.17
N VAL A 172 -9.00 16.24 -4.29
CA VAL A 172 -9.19 17.24 -5.35
C VAL A 172 -10.65 17.24 -5.76
N TYR A 173 -11.19 18.41 -6.08
CA TYR A 173 -12.51 18.49 -6.70
C TYR A 173 -12.48 19.32 -7.99
N TYR A 174 -13.45 19.06 -8.85
CA TYR A 174 -13.68 19.80 -10.09
C TYR A 174 -15.15 20.15 -10.20
N TYR A 175 -15.46 21.45 -10.23
CA TYR A 175 -16.83 21.96 -10.37
C TYR A 175 -17.30 21.74 -11.81
N SER A 176 -18.15 20.74 -11.98
CA SER A 176 -18.58 20.22 -13.28
C SER A 176 -19.70 21.06 -13.89
N GLY A 177 -19.59 21.25 -15.20
CA GLY A 177 -20.64 21.79 -16.05
C GLY A 177 -21.06 20.78 -17.11
N ALA A 178 -20.66 19.51 -17.00
CA ALA A 178 -21.02 18.48 -17.97
C ALA A 178 -22.52 18.18 -17.96
N THR A 179 -23.12 18.11 -19.13
CA THR A 179 -24.55 17.77 -19.34
C THR A 179 -24.73 16.54 -20.23
N SER A 180 -23.63 15.84 -20.52
CA SER A 180 -23.57 14.62 -21.32
C SER A 180 -22.35 13.77 -20.93
N VAL A 181 -22.38 12.47 -21.28
CA VAL A 181 -21.24 11.57 -21.13
C VAL A 181 -19.98 12.10 -21.85
N SER A 182 -20.15 12.66 -23.05
CA SER A 182 -19.02 13.20 -23.83
C SER A 182 -18.34 14.36 -23.11
N GLU A 183 -19.12 15.24 -22.51
CA GLU A 183 -18.62 16.36 -21.72
C GLU A 183 -17.98 15.89 -20.41
N ALA A 184 -18.59 14.96 -19.69
CA ALA A 184 -18.01 14.38 -18.47
C ALA A 184 -16.64 13.72 -18.76
N LYS A 185 -16.50 13.05 -19.90
CA LYS A 185 -15.21 12.51 -20.35
C LYS A 185 -14.18 13.59 -20.68
N LYS A 186 -14.61 14.73 -21.24
CA LYS A 186 -13.72 15.88 -21.49
C LYS A 186 -13.22 16.47 -20.18
N GLU A 187 -14.10 16.64 -19.20
CA GLU A 187 -13.74 17.10 -17.86
C GLU A 187 -12.79 16.13 -17.17
N GLY A 188 -13.09 14.81 -17.19
CA GLY A 188 -12.21 13.80 -16.60
C GLY A 188 -10.80 13.82 -17.18
N ASN A 189 -10.66 13.94 -18.51
CA ASN A 189 -9.35 14.07 -19.16
C ASN A 189 -8.64 15.39 -18.83
N TYR A 190 -9.39 16.48 -18.71
CA TYR A 190 -8.85 17.79 -18.34
C TYR A 190 -8.33 17.78 -16.89
N VAL A 191 -9.13 17.26 -15.96
CA VAL A 191 -8.75 17.05 -14.56
C VAL A 191 -7.50 16.16 -14.49
N LEU A 192 -7.48 15.02 -15.19
CA LEU A 192 -6.33 14.12 -15.22
C LEU A 192 -5.04 14.86 -15.64
N LYS A 193 -5.12 15.74 -16.65
CA LYS A 193 -3.98 16.57 -17.07
C LYS A 193 -3.48 17.50 -15.96
N LEU A 194 -4.38 18.11 -15.20
CA LEU A 194 -4.04 19.02 -14.10
C LEU A 194 -3.42 18.30 -12.90
N ILE A 195 -3.96 17.12 -12.54
CA ILE A 195 -3.60 16.43 -11.30
C ILE A 195 -2.39 15.48 -11.44
N LYS A 196 -2.10 15.00 -12.66
CA LYS A 196 -1.05 14.00 -12.91
C LYS A 196 0.34 14.38 -12.35
N PRO A 197 0.81 15.64 -12.45
CA PRO A 197 2.08 16.06 -11.83
C PRO A 197 2.10 15.92 -10.29
N TYR A 198 0.93 15.88 -9.66
CA TYR A 198 0.74 15.87 -8.21
C TYR A 198 0.25 14.53 -7.68
N LYS A 199 0.29 13.46 -8.49
CA LYS A 199 -0.24 12.14 -8.11
C LYS A 199 0.28 11.62 -6.77
N SER A 200 1.56 11.84 -6.45
CA SER A 200 2.13 11.39 -5.16
C SER A 200 1.68 12.21 -3.94
N LYS A 201 1.01 13.34 -4.16
CA LYS A 201 0.51 14.26 -3.13
C LYS A 201 -0.99 14.11 -2.86
N ILE A 202 -1.73 13.60 -3.83
CA ILE A 202 -3.17 13.38 -3.74
C ILE A 202 -3.40 11.99 -3.14
N SER A 203 -3.91 11.95 -1.92
CA SER A 203 -4.13 10.73 -1.14
C SER A 203 -5.61 10.42 -0.87
N LEU A 204 -6.49 11.35 -1.20
CA LEU A 204 -7.94 11.23 -1.12
C LEU A 204 -8.55 11.29 -2.54
N PRO A 205 -9.85 10.97 -2.70
CA PRO A 205 -10.49 10.90 -4.01
C PRO A 205 -10.42 12.19 -4.81
N VAL A 206 -10.62 12.04 -6.12
CA VAL A 206 -10.86 13.15 -7.05
C VAL A 206 -12.35 13.19 -7.36
N VAL A 207 -12.99 14.27 -6.94
CA VAL A 207 -14.44 14.36 -6.83
C VAL A 207 -15.02 15.25 -7.92
N MET A 208 -16.04 14.74 -8.61
CA MET A 208 -16.90 15.53 -9.47
C MET A 208 -17.88 16.31 -8.60
N ASP A 209 -17.67 17.63 -8.50
CA ASP A 209 -18.55 18.54 -7.80
C ASP A 209 -19.67 18.96 -8.76
N TYR A 210 -20.91 18.62 -8.41
CA TYR A 210 -22.05 18.70 -9.31
C TYR A 210 -23.22 19.46 -8.69
N GLU A 211 -23.23 20.77 -8.94
CA GLU A 211 -24.17 21.71 -8.34
C GLU A 211 -24.77 22.68 -9.36
N THR A 212 -25.75 23.47 -8.91
CA THR A 212 -26.47 24.44 -9.74
C THR A 212 -26.72 25.74 -8.98
N ASN A 213 -26.79 26.84 -9.73
CA ASN A 213 -27.25 28.16 -9.28
C ASN A 213 -28.74 28.40 -9.61
N GLY A 214 -29.47 27.38 -10.08
CA GLY A 214 -30.93 27.40 -10.29
C GLY A 214 -31.39 27.83 -11.68
N ASP A 215 -30.63 28.65 -12.41
CA ASP A 215 -30.88 29.01 -13.81
C ASP A 215 -29.61 28.81 -14.65
N ASP A 216 -29.27 27.54 -14.85
CA ASP A 216 -28.08 27.17 -15.59
C ASP A 216 -28.27 25.87 -16.39
N ARG A 217 -27.22 25.49 -17.12
CA ARG A 217 -27.23 24.28 -17.94
C ARG A 217 -27.40 22.99 -17.14
N ILE A 218 -26.95 22.94 -15.89
CA ILE A 218 -27.03 21.77 -15.03
C ILE A 218 -28.47 21.60 -14.58
N TYR A 219 -29.14 22.69 -14.18
CA TYR A 219 -30.57 22.68 -13.91
C TYR A 219 -31.41 22.37 -15.16
N SER A 220 -31.06 22.94 -16.32
CA SER A 220 -31.74 22.60 -17.58
C SER A 220 -31.57 21.12 -17.93
N CYS A 221 -30.39 20.54 -17.67
CA CYS A 221 -30.13 19.12 -17.84
C CYS A 221 -30.96 18.28 -16.86
N TYR A 222 -31.08 18.70 -15.59
CA TYR A 222 -31.94 18.06 -14.60
C TYR A 222 -33.38 17.90 -15.10
N GLN A 223 -33.92 18.94 -15.73
CA GLN A 223 -35.30 18.94 -16.22
C GLN A 223 -35.52 18.02 -17.43
N LYS A 224 -34.48 17.78 -18.23
CA LYS A 224 -34.58 17.12 -19.55
C LYS A 224 -34.11 15.67 -19.57
N THR A 225 -33.44 15.21 -18.52
CA THR A 225 -32.80 13.89 -18.49
C THR A 225 -33.33 13.02 -17.36
N SER A 226 -33.11 11.72 -17.44
CA SER A 226 -33.45 10.80 -16.33
C SER A 226 -32.31 10.74 -15.30
N LYS A 227 -32.61 10.35 -14.05
CA LYS A 227 -31.55 10.04 -13.06
C LYS A 227 -30.53 9.03 -13.61
N ALA A 228 -30.99 8.01 -14.33
CA ALA A 228 -30.12 7.00 -14.92
C ALA A 228 -29.13 7.60 -15.92
N THR A 229 -29.58 8.50 -16.80
CA THR A 229 -28.72 9.22 -17.74
C THR A 229 -27.66 10.03 -17.00
N ARG A 230 -28.05 10.82 -16.01
CA ARG A 230 -27.14 11.68 -15.25
C ARG A 230 -26.11 10.92 -14.43
N THR A 231 -26.51 9.76 -13.91
CA THR A 231 -25.61 8.83 -13.21
C THR A 231 -24.44 8.41 -14.10
N THR A 232 -24.66 8.24 -15.41
CA THR A 232 -23.59 7.89 -16.34
C THR A 232 -22.54 8.99 -16.52
N PHE A 233 -22.85 10.24 -16.18
CA PHE A 233 -21.90 11.35 -16.26
C PHE A 233 -20.83 11.19 -15.17
N VAL A 234 -21.27 10.92 -13.94
CA VAL A 234 -20.37 10.63 -12.80
C VAL A 234 -19.52 9.40 -13.09
N GLN A 235 -20.13 8.30 -13.53
CA GLN A 235 -19.40 7.07 -13.90
C GLN A 235 -18.31 7.37 -14.94
N SER A 236 -18.67 8.08 -16.02
CA SER A 236 -17.73 8.39 -17.10
C SER A 236 -16.58 9.31 -16.67
N PHE A 237 -16.83 10.22 -15.73
CA PHE A 237 -15.78 11.06 -15.14
C PHE A 237 -14.86 10.21 -14.24
N CYS A 238 -15.44 9.42 -13.33
CA CYS A 238 -14.71 8.63 -12.35
C CYS A 238 -13.87 7.52 -13.01
N ASP A 239 -14.41 6.80 -13.99
CA ASP A 239 -13.71 5.72 -14.70
C ASP A 239 -12.38 6.19 -15.32
N ILE A 240 -12.33 7.42 -15.87
CA ILE A 240 -11.10 8.00 -16.42
C ILE A 240 -10.02 8.16 -15.34
N LEU A 241 -10.43 8.56 -14.14
CA LEU A 241 -9.52 8.81 -13.02
C LEU A 241 -9.05 7.48 -12.41
N GLU A 242 -9.94 6.51 -12.29
CA GLU A 242 -9.62 5.16 -11.81
C GLU A 242 -8.67 4.39 -12.74
N ASP A 243 -8.88 4.48 -14.06
CA ASP A 243 -7.96 3.93 -15.06
C ASP A 243 -6.55 4.56 -14.94
N ALA A 244 -6.48 5.81 -14.51
CA ALA A 244 -5.24 6.51 -14.23
C ALA A 244 -4.69 6.24 -12.81
N GLY A 245 -5.40 5.47 -11.99
CA GLY A 245 -5.06 5.07 -10.62
C GLY A 245 -5.24 6.17 -9.58
N PHE A 246 -6.32 6.95 -9.70
CA PHE A 246 -6.89 7.82 -8.68
C PHE A 246 -8.28 7.28 -8.30
N ASP A 247 -8.69 7.38 -7.03
CA ASP A 247 -10.07 7.04 -6.66
C ASP A 247 -11.01 8.15 -7.15
N GLY A 248 -12.13 7.77 -7.76
CA GLY A 248 -13.17 8.71 -8.22
C GLY A 248 -14.26 8.93 -7.16
N GLY A 249 -14.98 10.06 -7.26
CA GLY A 249 -16.11 10.33 -6.39
C GLY A 249 -17.06 11.41 -6.91
N VAL A 250 -18.17 11.60 -6.21
CA VAL A 250 -19.17 12.64 -6.47
C VAL A 250 -19.44 13.47 -5.22
N TYR A 251 -19.57 14.78 -5.44
CA TYR A 251 -20.05 15.75 -4.45
C TYR A 251 -21.32 16.43 -4.95
N ALA A 252 -22.28 16.59 -4.03
CA ALA A 252 -23.47 17.41 -4.22
C ALA A 252 -24.19 17.60 -2.88
N SER A 253 -25.11 18.57 -2.82
CA SER A 253 -26.06 18.66 -1.72
C SER A 253 -26.86 17.37 -1.54
N LYS A 254 -27.31 17.08 -0.31
CA LYS A 254 -28.14 15.90 0.00
C LYS A 254 -29.35 15.75 -0.93
N ALA A 255 -30.02 16.85 -1.23
CA ALA A 255 -31.15 16.87 -2.17
C ALA A 255 -30.69 16.46 -3.58
N TRP A 256 -29.62 17.06 -4.08
CA TRP A 256 -29.08 16.75 -5.40
C TRP A 256 -28.55 15.33 -5.54
N LEU A 257 -27.83 14.80 -4.54
CA LEU A 257 -27.42 13.39 -4.56
C LEU A 257 -28.63 12.45 -4.66
N THR A 258 -29.73 12.77 -3.97
CA THR A 258 -30.94 11.94 -3.94
C THR A 258 -31.77 12.10 -5.22
N ASP A 259 -31.92 13.32 -5.73
CA ASP A 259 -32.86 13.67 -6.80
C ASP A 259 -32.23 13.66 -8.19
N PHE A 260 -30.95 13.94 -8.28
CA PHE A 260 -30.26 14.02 -9.56
C PHE A 260 -29.68 12.66 -9.99
N PHE A 261 -29.14 11.87 -9.06
CA PHE A 261 -28.46 10.61 -9.34
C PHE A 261 -29.21 9.37 -8.83
N ASN A 262 -28.85 8.21 -9.37
CA ASN A 262 -29.21 6.92 -8.79
C ASN A 262 -28.03 6.39 -7.96
N MET A 263 -28.01 6.74 -6.67
CA MET A 263 -26.86 6.51 -5.79
C MET A 263 -26.50 5.03 -5.61
N SER A 264 -27.47 4.12 -5.71
CA SER A 264 -27.23 2.67 -5.71
C SER A 264 -26.36 2.17 -6.87
N LYS A 265 -26.12 3.01 -7.89
CA LYS A 265 -25.25 2.72 -9.03
C LYS A 265 -23.88 3.41 -8.94
N LEU A 266 -23.62 4.12 -7.85
CA LEU A 266 -22.38 4.84 -7.59
C LEU A 266 -21.67 4.33 -6.33
N GLU A 267 -22.11 3.19 -5.77
CA GLU A 267 -21.57 2.60 -4.52
C GLU A 267 -20.08 2.22 -4.58
N GLU A 268 -19.50 2.15 -5.79
CA GLU A 268 -18.07 1.89 -5.98
C GLU A 268 -17.19 3.14 -5.90
N TYR A 269 -17.79 4.33 -6.05
CA TYR A 269 -17.11 5.62 -5.97
C TYR A 269 -17.33 6.29 -4.62
N SER A 270 -16.41 7.19 -4.24
CA SER A 270 -16.57 7.94 -2.99
C SER A 270 -17.72 8.94 -3.07
N THR A 271 -18.46 9.10 -1.97
CA THR A 271 -19.58 10.04 -1.87
C THR A 271 -19.29 11.11 -0.83
N TRP A 272 -19.33 12.37 -1.26
CA TRP A 272 -19.19 13.55 -0.41
C TRP A 272 -20.52 14.32 -0.39
N VAL A 273 -21.22 14.32 0.73
CA VAL A 273 -22.55 14.95 0.85
C VAL A 273 -22.45 16.33 1.50
N ALA A 274 -23.07 17.33 0.88
CA ALA A 274 -23.32 18.62 1.53
C ALA A 274 -24.69 18.64 2.22
N GLN A 275 -24.67 18.91 3.53
CA GLN A 275 -25.89 19.19 4.30
C GLN A 275 -25.52 19.99 5.55
N TRP A 276 -25.77 21.29 5.53
CA TRP A 276 -25.44 22.17 6.66
C TRP A 276 -26.45 22.03 7.81
N SER A 277 -26.30 20.96 8.58
CA SER A 277 -27.17 20.59 9.70
C SER A 277 -26.36 20.02 10.86
N SER A 278 -26.95 19.92 12.04
CA SER A 278 -26.30 19.27 13.20
C SER A 278 -26.24 17.75 13.09
N SER A 279 -26.91 17.15 12.11
CA SER A 279 -26.84 15.72 11.78
C SER A 279 -27.23 15.56 10.32
N THR A 280 -26.51 14.73 9.57
CA THR A 280 -26.97 14.35 8.23
C THR A 280 -28.24 13.50 8.31
N SER A 281 -29.14 13.70 7.35
CA SER A 281 -30.33 12.87 7.10
C SER A 281 -30.25 12.17 5.74
N TYR A 282 -29.04 12.08 5.18
CA TYR A 282 -28.78 11.31 3.97
C TYR A 282 -28.90 9.80 4.26
N ALA A 283 -29.64 9.09 3.41
CA ALA A 283 -30.05 7.70 3.66
C ALA A 283 -29.10 6.65 3.08
N TYR A 284 -28.17 7.05 2.22
CA TYR A 284 -27.18 6.17 1.60
C TYR A 284 -25.83 6.29 2.30
N ASP A 285 -24.91 5.38 2.00
CA ASP A 285 -23.53 5.45 2.49
C ASP A 285 -22.81 6.70 1.94
N TYR A 286 -21.94 7.31 2.75
CA TYR A 286 -21.13 8.47 2.38
C TYR A 286 -19.80 8.43 3.12
N ASP A 287 -18.75 8.98 2.51
CA ASP A 287 -17.40 9.01 3.07
C ASP A 287 -17.10 10.36 3.72
N PHE A 288 -17.67 11.43 3.15
CA PHE A 288 -17.41 12.81 3.58
C PHE A 288 -18.72 13.55 3.77
N TRP A 289 -18.76 14.46 4.74
CA TRP A 289 -19.90 15.34 5.00
C TRP A 289 -19.45 16.79 5.13
N GLN A 290 -19.85 17.65 4.18
CA GLN A 290 -19.73 19.09 4.33
C GLN A 290 -20.87 19.59 5.24
N TYR A 291 -20.50 20.07 6.42
CA TYR A 291 -21.43 20.39 7.50
C TYR A 291 -21.59 21.89 7.75
N SER A 292 -20.73 22.73 7.16
CA SER A 292 -20.82 24.19 7.24
C SER A 292 -20.01 24.84 6.12
N ASP A 293 -20.37 26.07 5.76
CA ASP A 293 -19.66 26.99 4.84
C ASP A 293 -18.99 28.18 5.56
N ALA A 294 -19.05 28.18 6.88
CA ALA A 294 -18.83 29.34 7.73
C ALA A 294 -17.84 29.04 8.86
N GLY A 295 -16.89 28.12 8.64
CA GLY A 295 -15.88 27.82 9.63
C GLY A 295 -14.79 28.88 9.70
N GLU A 296 -14.22 29.04 10.89
CA GLU A 296 -13.03 29.85 11.14
C GLU A 296 -11.84 28.93 11.41
N VAL A 297 -10.82 28.98 10.55
CA VAL A 297 -9.62 28.13 10.65
C VAL A 297 -8.38 29.00 10.63
N ASN A 298 -7.50 28.82 11.62
CA ASN A 298 -6.26 29.57 11.71
C ASN A 298 -5.35 29.29 10.50
N GLY A 299 -4.92 30.37 9.84
CA GLY A 299 -4.18 30.31 8.58
C GLY A 299 -5.02 30.59 7.34
N ILE A 300 -6.33 30.80 7.50
CA ILE A 300 -7.24 31.27 6.45
C ILE A 300 -7.91 32.56 6.95
N SER A 301 -7.86 33.64 6.16
CA SER A 301 -8.39 34.95 6.57
C SER A 301 -9.89 35.10 6.35
N SER A 302 -10.48 34.27 5.50
CA SER A 302 -11.92 34.22 5.23
C SER A 302 -12.57 33.06 5.97
N THR A 303 -13.89 32.98 5.92
CA THR A 303 -14.59 31.74 6.25
C THR A 303 -14.20 30.63 5.27
N VAL A 304 -14.36 29.39 5.70
CA VAL A 304 -14.03 28.19 4.91
C VAL A 304 -15.07 27.09 5.11
N ASP A 305 -15.30 26.33 4.05
CA ASP A 305 -16.14 25.15 4.06
C ASP A 305 -15.52 24.05 4.94
N CYS A 306 -16.33 23.43 5.78
CA CYS A 306 -15.92 22.49 6.81
C CYS A 306 -16.54 21.12 6.60
N ASN A 307 -15.70 20.10 6.75
CA ASN A 307 -15.98 18.73 6.36
C ASN A 307 -15.59 17.72 7.44
N PHE A 308 -16.40 16.68 7.61
CA PHE A 308 -16.02 15.47 8.33
C PHE A 308 -15.63 14.38 7.33
N TRP A 309 -14.54 13.67 7.60
CA TRP A 309 -14.17 12.43 6.90
C TRP A 309 -14.41 11.22 7.80
N TYR A 310 -15.26 10.30 7.34
CA TYR A 310 -15.59 9.06 8.02
C TYR A 310 -14.75 7.93 7.44
N THR A 311 -13.88 7.33 8.25
CA THR A 311 -12.96 6.30 7.77
C THR A 311 -12.65 5.24 8.81
N ASN A 312 -12.20 4.09 8.33
CA ASN A 312 -11.64 3.02 9.16
C ASN A 312 -10.11 3.06 9.20
N THR A 313 -9.49 4.08 8.61
CA THR A 313 -8.04 4.26 8.57
C THR A 313 -7.62 5.37 9.53
N LYS A 314 -6.76 5.06 10.51
CA LYS A 314 -6.19 6.08 11.39
C LYS A 314 -5.22 6.98 10.59
N ILE A 315 -5.37 8.31 10.65
CA ILE A 315 -4.34 9.24 10.17
C ILE A 315 -3.24 9.26 11.23
N SER A 316 -2.11 8.64 10.91
CA SER A 316 -0.91 8.81 11.73
C SER A 316 -0.38 10.24 11.54
N ALA A 317 -0.16 10.97 12.64
CA ALA A 317 0.58 12.22 12.57
C ALA A 317 2.01 11.90 12.12
N SER A 318 2.47 12.51 11.02
CA SER A 318 3.85 12.32 10.55
C SER A 318 4.48 13.67 10.29
N SER A 319 5.58 13.98 10.98
CA SER A 319 6.59 14.88 10.45
C SER A 319 7.23 14.24 9.21
N SER A 320 7.37 15.05 8.18
CA SER A 320 7.79 14.77 6.80
C SER A 320 9.05 13.92 6.64
N SER A 321 8.92 12.78 5.96
CA SER A 321 9.82 12.37 4.87
C SER A 321 9.10 11.35 3.96
N ALA A 322 9.48 11.35 2.68
CA ALA A 322 8.66 10.97 1.54
C ALA A 322 8.28 9.48 1.44
N SER A 323 6.95 9.26 1.27
CA SER A 323 6.27 8.29 0.40
C SER A 323 6.61 6.79 0.48
N THR A 324 5.62 5.97 0.86
CA THR A 324 4.92 5.16 -0.17
C THR A 324 3.52 4.71 0.25
N SER A 325 2.53 5.36 -0.38
CA SER A 325 1.26 4.82 -0.90
C SER A 325 0.37 3.96 0.00
N SER A 326 -0.75 4.55 0.45
CA SER A 326 -1.92 3.86 0.99
C SER A 326 -3.19 4.27 0.22
N THR A 327 -3.80 3.33 -0.50
CA THR A 327 -5.19 3.40 -1.06
C THR A 327 -5.64 1.98 -1.51
N PRO A 328 -6.93 1.58 -1.46
CA PRO A 328 -7.96 1.72 -0.43
C PRO A 328 -8.47 0.31 0.05
N ALA A 329 -9.59 0.26 0.79
CA ALA A 329 -10.16 -0.94 1.41
C ALA A 329 -10.51 -2.08 0.41
N PRO A 330 -10.40 -3.37 0.81
CA PRO A 330 -10.59 -4.51 -0.10
C PRO A 330 -12.06 -4.78 -0.40
N SER A 331 -12.50 -4.40 -1.61
CA SER A 331 -13.49 -5.19 -2.36
C SER A 331 -12.97 -6.63 -2.46
N ALA A 332 -13.73 -7.59 -1.90
CA ALA A 332 -13.47 -9.03 -1.86
C ALA A 332 -11.98 -9.44 -1.78
N ALA A 333 -11.42 -9.43 -0.55
CA ALA A 333 -10.11 -9.96 -0.15
C ALA A 333 -9.25 -10.56 -1.29
N LEU A 334 -8.27 -9.79 -1.78
CA LEU A 334 -7.13 -10.25 -2.59
C LEU A 334 -6.21 -11.17 -1.77
N THR A 335 -6.74 -12.29 -1.27
CA THR A 335 -6.07 -13.17 -0.32
C THR A 335 -6.06 -14.60 -0.86
N ILE A 336 -5.00 -14.96 -1.55
CA ILE A 336 -4.70 -16.38 -1.77
C ILE A 336 -4.05 -16.91 -0.50
N LEU A 337 -4.70 -17.88 0.13
CA LEU A 337 -4.08 -18.66 1.18
C LEU A 337 -3.28 -19.81 0.58
N THR A 338 -2.13 -20.08 1.18
CA THR A 338 -1.35 -21.27 0.88
C THR A 338 -0.74 -21.82 2.15
N THR A 339 -0.63 -23.14 2.22
CA THR A 339 -0.15 -23.82 3.42
C THR A 339 1.38 -23.80 3.47
N TYR A 340 1.93 -23.23 4.55
CA TYR A 340 3.32 -23.36 4.95
C TYR A 340 3.43 -24.44 6.04
N THR A 341 4.64 -24.94 6.26
CA THR A 341 4.93 -25.83 7.40
C THR A 341 5.83 -25.12 8.40
N THR A 342 5.54 -25.25 9.68
CA THR A 342 6.39 -24.69 10.74
C THR A 342 7.70 -25.47 10.86
N THR A 343 8.83 -24.78 10.96
CA THR A 343 10.16 -25.42 11.13
C THR A 343 10.56 -25.57 12.59
N ALA A 344 9.88 -24.86 13.50
CA ALA A 344 10.00 -24.92 14.95
C ALA A 344 8.63 -24.65 15.61
N GLY A 345 8.55 -24.76 16.94
CA GLY A 345 7.42 -24.19 17.68
C GLY A 345 7.41 -22.68 17.50
N VAL A 346 6.31 -22.12 16.98
CA VAL A 346 6.22 -20.70 16.64
C VAL A 346 4.96 -20.08 17.22
N ASN A 347 5.10 -18.92 17.86
CA ASN A 347 3.98 -18.14 18.37
C ASN A 347 3.29 -17.40 17.22
N TYR A 348 1.95 -17.34 17.26
CA TYR A 348 1.21 -16.37 16.46
C TYR A 348 0.69 -15.25 17.35
N ARG A 349 0.71 -14.04 16.80
CA ARG A 349 0.52 -12.79 17.52
C ARG A 349 -0.49 -11.91 16.80
N THR A 350 -1.03 -10.93 17.52
CA THR A 350 -1.96 -9.92 16.97
C THR A 350 -1.30 -8.96 15.98
N GLY A 351 0.03 -8.89 15.96
CA GLY A 351 0.81 -8.08 15.01
C GLY A 351 2.18 -8.69 14.69
N CYS A 352 2.89 -8.06 13.76
CA CYS A 352 4.22 -8.45 13.32
C CYS A 352 5.28 -7.94 14.31
N GLY A 353 5.79 -8.82 15.17
CA GLY A 353 6.80 -8.46 16.16
C GLY A 353 6.60 -9.28 17.44
N THR A 354 7.66 -9.51 18.21
CA THR A 354 7.58 -10.24 19.48
C THR A 354 6.90 -9.44 20.59
N ASN A 355 6.83 -8.11 20.44
CA ASN A 355 6.11 -7.17 21.30
C ASN A 355 4.58 -7.29 21.23
N TYR A 356 4.02 -7.84 20.14
CA TYR A 356 2.57 -8.02 20.01
C TYR A 356 2.04 -9.19 20.84
N THR A 357 0.80 -9.07 21.32
CA THR A 357 0.13 -10.08 22.15
C THR A 357 0.19 -11.47 21.50
N LYS A 358 0.80 -12.43 22.20
CA LYS A 358 0.76 -13.85 21.83
C LYS A 358 -0.68 -14.36 21.99
N LYS A 359 -1.26 -14.84 20.89
CA LYS A 359 -2.59 -15.49 20.90
C LYS A 359 -2.50 -17.00 20.99
N GLY A 360 -1.35 -17.57 20.66
CA GLY A 360 -1.06 -18.98 20.84
C GLY A 360 0.24 -19.39 20.17
N SER A 361 0.43 -20.69 19.99
CA SER A 361 1.59 -21.26 19.32
C SER A 361 1.23 -22.48 18.50
N VAL A 362 1.96 -22.69 17.41
CA VAL A 362 1.85 -23.87 16.56
C VAL A 362 3.15 -24.67 16.68
N ALA A 363 3.01 -25.96 16.99
CA ALA A 363 4.15 -26.87 17.13
C ALA A 363 4.91 -27.05 15.81
N LYS A 364 6.17 -27.50 15.88
CA LYS A 364 7.01 -27.83 14.73
C LYS A 364 6.33 -28.86 13.80
N GLY A 365 6.50 -28.69 12.50
CA GLY A 365 6.02 -29.62 11.48
C GLY A 365 4.52 -29.55 11.20
N LYS A 366 3.81 -28.56 11.75
CA LYS A 366 2.37 -28.40 11.54
C LYS A 366 2.08 -27.46 10.36
N PRO A 367 0.97 -27.70 9.63
CA PRO A 367 0.54 -26.81 8.56
C PRO A 367 -0.02 -25.50 9.12
N VAL A 368 0.21 -24.40 8.41
CA VAL A 368 -0.34 -23.07 8.70
C VAL A 368 -0.76 -22.42 7.39
N ASP A 369 -2.00 -21.92 7.31
CA ASP A 369 -2.45 -21.16 6.15
C ASP A 369 -1.88 -19.74 6.21
N VAL A 370 -1.15 -19.35 5.16
CA VAL A 370 -0.45 -18.08 5.04
C VAL A 370 -1.00 -17.31 3.87
N VAL A 371 -1.17 -16.00 4.04
CA VAL A 371 -1.49 -15.08 2.94
C VAL A 371 -0.30 -15.03 1.99
N TYR A 372 -0.45 -15.64 0.82
CA TYR A 372 0.62 -15.86 -0.12
C TYR A 372 1.20 -14.55 -0.65
N GLY A 373 2.52 -14.42 -0.53
CA GLY A 373 3.27 -13.26 -1.00
C GLY A 373 3.22 -12.03 -0.11
N TRP A 374 2.44 -12.05 0.98
CA TRP A 374 2.46 -10.98 1.97
C TRP A 374 3.54 -11.23 3.02
N TYR A 375 4.25 -10.18 3.42
CA TYR A 375 5.00 -10.10 4.66
C TYR A 375 5.16 -8.63 5.08
N LYS A 376 5.47 -8.41 6.35
CA LYS A 376 6.00 -7.16 6.89
C LYS A 376 7.32 -7.47 7.57
N THR A 377 8.38 -6.76 7.23
CA THR A 377 9.66 -6.90 7.95
C THR A 377 9.61 -6.06 9.21
N VAL A 378 9.92 -6.68 10.35
CA VAL A 378 10.05 -6.02 11.66
C VAL A 378 11.29 -6.62 12.31
N ASP A 379 12.23 -5.77 12.73
CA ASP A 379 13.51 -6.15 13.32
C ASP A 379 14.29 -7.17 12.47
N GLY A 380 14.37 -6.92 11.15
CA GLY A 380 15.03 -7.82 10.19
C GLY A 380 14.30 -9.13 9.91
N VAL A 381 13.18 -9.42 10.60
CA VAL A 381 12.41 -10.64 10.44
C VAL A 381 11.20 -10.40 9.54
N GLN A 382 11.03 -11.21 8.49
CA GLN A 382 9.82 -11.17 7.68
C GLN A 382 8.66 -11.86 8.42
N TRP A 383 7.75 -11.10 8.98
CA TRP A 383 6.52 -11.62 9.57
C TRP A 383 5.47 -11.88 8.50
N ARG A 384 4.84 -13.06 8.55
CA ARG A 384 3.82 -13.50 7.60
C ARG A 384 2.44 -13.39 8.24
N LYS A 385 1.44 -12.97 7.46
CA LYS A 385 0.03 -12.98 7.86
C LYS A 385 -0.51 -14.37 7.67
N VAL A 386 -1.08 -14.94 8.72
CA VAL A 386 -1.55 -16.32 8.78
C VAL A 386 -3.02 -16.37 9.16
N LYS A 387 -3.75 -17.39 8.71
CA LYS A 387 -5.14 -17.64 9.11
C LYS A 387 -5.18 -18.87 10.01
N ILE A 388 -5.69 -18.71 11.22
CA ILE A 388 -5.80 -19.77 12.22
C ILE A 388 -7.20 -19.68 12.81
N ASN A 389 -7.94 -20.80 12.78
CA ASN A 389 -9.32 -20.90 13.28
C ASN A 389 -10.25 -19.79 12.76
N GLY A 390 -10.14 -19.43 11.48
CA GLY A 390 -10.98 -18.40 10.87
C GLY A 390 -10.46 -16.97 11.00
N SER A 391 -9.60 -16.68 11.97
CA SER A 391 -9.05 -15.34 12.25
C SER A 391 -7.64 -15.15 11.68
N TYR A 392 -7.26 -13.90 11.43
CA TYR A 392 -5.93 -13.55 10.94
C TYR A 392 -4.99 -13.15 12.08
N TYR A 393 -3.76 -13.63 12.01
CA TYR A 393 -2.67 -13.34 12.95
C TYR A 393 -1.34 -13.19 12.20
N TYR A 394 -0.25 -13.03 12.93
CA TYR A 394 1.08 -12.90 12.36
C TYR A 394 2.07 -13.85 13.04
N MET A 395 2.95 -14.44 12.23
CA MET A 395 3.99 -15.37 12.66
C MET A 395 5.33 -14.97 12.03
N SER A 396 6.42 -15.18 12.75
CA SER A 396 7.76 -14.99 12.19
C SER A 396 7.98 -15.96 11.01
N GLY A 397 8.31 -15.41 9.85
CA GLY A 397 8.58 -16.16 8.63
C GLY A 397 9.84 -17.00 8.69
N ASN A 398 10.77 -16.71 9.62
CA ASN A 398 11.95 -17.55 9.88
C ASN A 398 11.54 -18.98 10.26
N TYR A 399 10.35 -19.15 10.82
CA TYR A 399 9.81 -20.44 11.21
C TYR A 399 8.77 -21.01 10.24
N LEU A 400 8.57 -20.38 9.08
CA LEU A 400 7.59 -20.80 8.09
C LEU A 400 8.27 -21.18 6.77
N LYS A 401 8.16 -22.46 6.40
CA LYS A 401 8.70 -22.96 5.13
C LYS A 401 7.58 -23.14 4.11
N TYR A 402 7.73 -22.48 2.95
CA TYR A 402 6.83 -22.69 1.82
C TYR A 402 7.06 -24.08 1.22
N GLU A 403 6.00 -24.85 1.04
CA GLU A 403 6.07 -26.16 0.42
C GLU A 403 5.53 -26.12 -1.00
N THR A 404 6.38 -26.39 -1.98
CA THR A 404 5.95 -26.53 -3.38
C THR A 404 5.58 -27.97 -3.67
N LEU A 405 4.36 -28.20 -4.16
CA LEU A 405 3.87 -29.52 -4.53
C LEU A 405 3.94 -29.72 -6.04
N VAL A 406 4.34 -30.92 -6.47
CA VAL A 406 4.45 -31.33 -7.87
C VAL A 406 3.54 -32.52 -8.12
N LYS A 407 2.75 -32.46 -9.19
CA LYS A 407 1.90 -33.55 -9.64
C LYS A 407 2.74 -34.71 -10.17
N TYR A 408 2.47 -35.90 -9.64
CA TYR A 408 2.96 -37.18 -10.15
C TYR A 408 1.77 -38.13 -10.33
N SER A 409 2.03 -39.24 -10.99
CA SER A 409 1.07 -40.34 -11.10
C SER A 409 1.73 -41.68 -10.84
N PRO A 410 1.14 -42.55 -9.99
CA PRO A 410 1.61 -43.90 -9.78
C PRO A 410 1.49 -44.74 -11.07
N THR A 411 2.56 -45.44 -11.43
CA THR A 411 2.55 -46.40 -12.56
C THR A 411 1.90 -47.74 -12.18
N ILE A 412 1.75 -47.98 -10.88
CA ILE A 412 1.10 -49.15 -10.27
C ILE A 412 0.19 -48.71 -9.13
N ARG A 413 -0.60 -49.63 -8.58
CA ARG A 413 -1.26 -49.40 -7.28
C ARG A 413 -0.18 -49.39 -6.20
N LEU A 414 0.06 -48.22 -5.59
CA LEU A 414 1.28 -47.93 -4.84
C LEU A 414 1.00 -47.76 -3.35
N ASN A 415 1.67 -48.53 -2.50
CA ASN A 415 1.60 -48.35 -1.05
C ASN A 415 2.26 -47.02 -0.65
N TYR A 416 1.63 -46.30 0.28
CA TYR A 416 2.28 -45.21 1.01
C TYR A 416 2.49 -45.61 2.48
N ARG A 417 3.62 -45.19 3.03
CA ARG A 417 4.13 -45.69 4.32
C ARG A 417 4.43 -44.56 5.29
N THR A 418 4.46 -44.89 6.58
CA THR A 418 4.78 -43.96 7.67
C THR A 418 6.24 -43.52 7.69
N GLY A 419 7.13 -44.21 6.99
CA GLY A 419 8.55 -43.85 6.82
C GLY A 419 9.15 -44.33 5.50
N THR A 420 10.42 -43.99 5.29
CA THR A 420 11.18 -44.35 4.09
C THR A 420 11.83 -45.72 4.25
N GLY A 421 11.21 -46.74 3.67
CA GLY A 421 11.68 -48.12 3.74
C GLY A 421 10.50 -49.08 3.62
N THR A 422 10.76 -50.30 3.18
CA THR A 422 9.73 -51.35 3.05
C THR A 422 9.33 -51.95 4.39
N ASN A 423 10.13 -51.74 5.43
CA ASN A 423 9.87 -52.12 6.83
C ASN A 423 8.87 -51.22 7.56
N TYR A 424 8.63 -49.99 7.08
CA TYR A 424 7.65 -49.08 7.70
C TYR A 424 6.20 -49.48 7.39
N THR A 425 5.30 -49.23 8.35
CA THR A 425 3.87 -49.51 8.26
C THR A 425 3.24 -48.94 7.00
N VAL A 426 2.53 -49.78 6.27
CA VAL A 426 1.67 -49.35 5.15
C VAL A 426 0.43 -48.69 5.75
N ARG A 427 0.21 -47.42 5.42
CA ARG A 427 -0.99 -46.71 5.87
C ARG A 427 -2.14 -46.80 4.86
N GLY A 428 -1.81 -46.97 3.58
CA GLY A 428 -2.80 -47.19 2.54
C GLY A 428 -2.18 -47.33 1.15
N LYS A 429 -3.03 -47.23 0.12
CA LYS A 429 -2.67 -47.40 -1.29
C LYS A 429 -3.16 -46.24 -2.15
N LEU A 430 -2.36 -45.84 -3.11
CA LEU A 430 -2.69 -44.88 -4.17
C LEU A 430 -3.04 -45.66 -5.43
N ALA A 431 -4.11 -45.26 -6.12
CA ALA A 431 -4.53 -45.91 -7.35
C ALA A 431 -3.53 -45.66 -8.49
N LYS A 432 -3.33 -46.67 -9.35
CA LYS A 432 -2.57 -46.52 -10.60
C LYS A 432 -3.20 -45.40 -11.44
N GLY A 433 -2.39 -44.53 -12.01
CA GLY A 433 -2.88 -43.44 -12.87
C GLY A 433 -3.47 -42.24 -12.11
N SER A 434 -3.71 -42.34 -10.81
CA SER A 434 -4.21 -41.21 -10.01
C SER A 434 -3.23 -40.03 -10.01
N THR A 435 -3.72 -38.82 -9.73
CA THR A 435 -2.86 -37.64 -9.56
C THR A 435 -2.53 -37.45 -8.08
N ILE A 436 -1.25 -37.42 -7.74
CA ILE A 436 -0.76 -37.25 -6.37
C ILE A 436 0.14 -36.02 -6.25
N GLN A 437 0.26 -35.44 -5.05
CA GLN A 437 1.12 -34.29 -4.78
C GLN A 437 2.40 -34.73 -4.07
N ILE A 438 3.55 -34.55 -4.73
CA ILE A 438 4.88 -34.80 -4.16
C ILE A 438 5.53 -33.49 -3.74
N VAL A 439 6.14 -33.46 -2.56
CA VAL A 439 6.89 -32.31 -2.05
C VAL A 439 8.17 -32.11 -2.88
N LYS A 440 8.26 -30.98 -3.58
CA LYS A 440 9.42 -30.63 -4.42
C LYS A 440 10.68 -30.51 -3.55
N GLY A 441 11.76 -31.14 -4.01
CA GLY A 441 13.06 -31.09 -3.32
C GLY A 441 13.20 -32.05 -2.14
N TRP A 442 12.14 -32.78 -1.77
CA TRP A 442 12.25 -33.82 -0.76
C TRP A 442 12.45 -35.20 -1.41
N SER A 443 13.57 -35.84 -1.10
CA SER A 443 13.78 -37.26 -1.36
C SER A 443 14.75 -37.85 -0.36
N ARG A 444 14.61 -39.15 -0.10
CA ARG A 444 15.61 -39.90 0.68
C ARG A 444 15.87 -41.23 -0.02
N THR A 445 17.14 -41.62 -0.10
CA THR A 445 17.52 -42.95 -0.57
C THR A 445 17.70 -43.86 0.63
N VAL A 446 17.01 -44.99 0.63
CA VAL A 446 17.10 -46.04 1.65
C VAL A 446 17.13 -47.37 0.90
N ASP A 447 18.12 -48.20 1.19
CA ASP A 447 18.34 -49.52 0.57
C ASP A 447 18.29 -49.47 -0.96
N GLY A 448 19.06 -48.54 -1.55
CA GLY A 448 19.13 -48.32 -3.00
C GLY A 448 17.86 -47.76 -3.65
N ASN A 449 16.77 -47.59 -2.90
CA ASN A 449 15.50 -47.08 -3.42
C ASN A 449 15.31 -45.61 -3.01
N ARG A 450 15.02 -44.76 -3.99
CA ARG A 450 14.64 -43.36 -3.73
C ARG A 450 13.17 -43.27 -3.31
N TRP A 451 12.90 -42.57 -2.23
CA TRP A 451 11.58 -42.30 -1.69
C TRP A 451 11.26 -40.82 -1.79
N TYR A 452 9.99 -40.51 -2.06
CA TYR A 452 9.44 -39.17 -2.07
C TYR A 452 8.41 -38.99 -0.95
N LYS A 453 8.28 -37.76 -0.48
CA LYS A 453 7.26 -37.36 0.49
C LYS A 453 6.01 -36.95 -0.27
N VAL A 454 4.93 -37.70 -0.06
CA VAL A 454 3.62 -37.43 -0.64
C VAL A 454 2.76 -36.69 0.38
N LYS A 455 1.99 -35.70 -0.09
CA LYS A 455 0.94 -35.04 0.68
C LYS A 455 -0.42 -35.52 0.17
N LEU A 456 -1.25 -36.04 1.07
CA LEU A 456 -2.60 -36.48 0.75
C LEU A 456 -3.60 -35.31 0.83
N GLU A 457 -4.84 -35.55 0.40
CA GLU A 457 -5.90 -34.54 0.36
C GLU A 457 -6.29 -34.04 1.75
N ASP A 458 -6.25 -34.93 2.75
CA ASP A 458 -6.44 -34.60 4.17
C ASP A 458 -5.25 -33.79 4.78
N GLY A 459 -4.22 -33.50 3.98
CA GLY A 459 -3.04 -32.76 4.38
C GLY A 459 -1.95 -33.59 5.07
N SER A 460 -2.19 -34.88 5.30
CA SER A 460 -1.23 -35.79 5.93
C SER A 460 -0.04 -36.10 5.01
N TYR A 461 1.08 -36.46 5.62
CA TYR A 461 2.32 -36.77 4.92
C TYR A 461 2.73 -38.23 5.09
N TYR A 462 3.10 -38.86 3.99
CA TYR A 462 3.61 -40.22 3.94
C TYR A 462 4.74 -40.33 2.92
N TYR A 463 5.26 -41.54 2.74
CA TYR A 463 6.38 -41.81 1.84
C TYR A 463 6.02 -42.87 0.81
N VAL A 464 6.44 -42.61 -0.43
CA VAL A 464 6.19 -43.45 -1.60
C VAL A 464 7.48 -43.65 -2.39
N MET A 465 7.64 -44.81 -3.02
CA MET A 465 8.86 -45.12 -3.75
C MET A 465 8.85 -44.47 -5.13
N ALA A 466 9.90 -43.69 -5.43
CA ALA A 466 9.97 -42.81 -6.58
C ALA A 466 9.98 -43.54 -7.93
N LYS A 467 10.52 -44.77 -8.00
CA LYS A 467 10.58 -45.56 -9.25
C LYS A 467 9.21 -45.92 -9.83
N TYR A 468 8.17 -45.87 -9.00
CA TYR A 468 6.79 -46.13 -9.41
C TYR A 468 6.00 -44.86 -9.72
N LEU A 469 6.67 -43.73 -9.93
CA LEU A 469 6.03 -42.44 -10.14
C LEU A 469 6.46 -41.81 -11.46
N THR A 470 5.49 -41.38 -12.26
CA THR A 470 5.70 -40.54 -13.44
C THR A 470 5.39 -39.08 -13.11
N LYS A 471 6.32 -38.17 -13.38
CA LYS A 471 6.12 -36.73 -13.18
C LYS A 471 5.09 -36.20 -14.18
N LYS A 472 4.10 -35.45 -13.70
CA LYS A 472 2.98 -34.91 -14.52
C LYS A 472 3.07 -33.40 -14.75
N GLU A 473 3.91 -32.69 -14.03
CA GLU A 473 4.17 -31.27 -14.30
C GLU A 473 5.62 -30.89 -14.03
N GLY A 474 6.19 -30.05 -14.90
CA GLY A 474 7.47 -29.40 -14.68
C GLY A 474 7.27 -28.14 -13.83
N ILE A 475 8.06 -27.99 -12.77
CA ILE A 475 8.05 -26.81 -11.91
C ILE A 475 9.47 -26.31 -11.74
N SER A 476 9.68 -25.02 -11.97
CA SER A 476 10.91 -24.27 -11.69
C SER A 476 10.64 -23.26 -10.58
N LEU A 477 11.60 -23.06 -9.69
CA LEU A 477 11.47 -22.09 -8.60
C LEU A 477 12.02 -20.74 -9.03
N TYR A 478 11.27 -19.70 -8.69
CA TYR A 478 11.59 -18.31 -8.94
C TYR A 478 11.32 -17.52 -7.67
N SER A 479 11.85 -16.31 -7.62
CA SER A 479 11.55 -15.31 -6.60
C SER A 479 11.10 -14.02 -7.26
N VAL A 480 10.22 -13.29 -6.57
CA VAL A 480 9.74 -11.97 -7.00
C VAL A 480 10.85 -10.94 -6.80
N LYS A 481 11.28 -10.26 -7.86
CA LYS A 481 12.36 -9.25 -7.79
C LYS A 481 11.89 -7.89 -7.25
N SER A 482 10.63 -7.56 -7.49
CA SER A 482 9.97 -6.34 -7.04
C SER A 482 8.46 -6.59 -7.00
N ARG A 483 7.72 -5.82 -6.18
CA ARG A 483 6.28 -6.03 -5.95
C ARG A 483 5.54 -6.22 -7.28
N VAL A 484 4.73 -7.27 -7.37
CA VAL A 484 4.03 -7.65 -8.62
C VAL A 484 2.62 -8.18 -8.38
N ASN A 485 1.75 -7.92 -9.34
CA ASN A 485 0.38 -8.43 -9.38
C ASN A 485 0.33 -9.86 -9.96
N MET A 486 -0.32 -10.77 -9.25
CA MET A 486 -0.65 -12.11 -9.71
C MET A 486 -2.13 -12.18 -10.10
N ARG A 487 -2.41 -12.72 -11.30
CA ARG A 487 -3.73 -12.64 -11.95
C ARG A 487 -4.30 -14.02 -12.29
N SER A 488 -5.62 -14.08 -12.49
CA SER A 488 -6.34 -15.32 -12.85
C SER A 488 -5.89 -15.89 -14.20
N LYS A 489 -5.61 -15.03 -15.17
CA LYS A 489 -5.14 -15.34 -16.53
C LYS A 489 -3.98 -14.39 -16.90
N ALA A 490 -3.32 -14.65 -18.02
CA ALA A 490 -2.27 -13.76 -18.55
C ALA A 490 -2.91 -12.50 -19.14
N GLY A 491 -2.40 -11.31 -18.78
CA GLY A 491 -2.92 -10.00 -19.23
C GLY A 491 -3.13 -9.04 -18.05
N THR A 492 -2.92 -7.74 -18.26
CA THR A 492 -3.07 -6.70 -17.22
C THR A 492 -4.52 -6.35 -16.90
N ASP A 493 -5.43 -6.66 -17.81
CA ASP A 493 -6.88 -6.55 -17.71
C ASP A 493 -7.50 -7.71 -16.91
N GLN A 494 -6.76 -8.80 -16.71
CA GLN A 494 -7.28 -10.00 -16.04
C GLN A 494 -7.40 -9.82 -14.53
N THR A 495 -8.41 -10.45 -13.93
CA THR A 495 -8.74 -10.34 -12.49
C THR A 495 -7.50 -10.50 -11.60
N LEU A 496 -7.25 -9.49 -10.78
CA LEU A 496 -6.21 -9.52 -9.75
C LEU A 496 -6.57 -10.55 -8.68
N LYS A 497 -5.61 -11.40 -8.29
CA LYS A 497 -5.84 -12.45 -7.28
C LYS A 497 -4.95 -12.30 -6.05
N ALA A 498 -3.74 -11.78 -6.21
CA ALA A 498 -2.89 -11.40 -5.09
C ALA A 498 -1.83 -10.39 -5.53
N LYS A 499 -1.30 -9.64 -4.57
CA LYS A 499 -0.10 -8.82 -4.72
C LYS A 499 1.05 -9.52 -4.01
N LEU A 500 2.15 -9.79 -4.71
CA LEU A 500 3.31 -10.49 -4.14
C LEU A 500 4.42 -9.50 -3.83
N MET A 501 4.98 -9.59 -2.63
CA MET A 501 6.10 -8.78 -2.17
C MET A 501 7.44 -9.32 -2.70
N THR A 502 8.47 -8.48 -2.71
CA THR A 502 9.85 -8.87 -3.10
C THR A 502 10.34 -10.08 -2.31
N SER A 503 11.09 -10.97 -2.95
CA SER A 503 11.58 -12.24 -2.40
C SER A 503 10.49 -13.28 -2.09
N THR A 504 9.25 -13.07 -2.55
CA THR A 504 8.22 -14.12 -2.49
C THR A 504 8.62 -15.29 -3.38
N PRO A 505 8.69 -16.53 -2.86
CA PRO A 505 8.98 -17.71 -3.67
C PRO A 505 7.79 -18.05 -4.57
N VAL A 506 8.06 -18.39 -5.82
CA VAL A 506 7.07 -18.66 -6.87
C VAL A 506 7.41 -19.95 -7.60
N ALA A 507 6.43 -20.84 -7.77
CA ALA A 507 6.56 -22.06 -8.55
C ALA A 507 6.04 -21.85 -9.98
N VAL A 508 6.95 -21.67 -10.94
CA VAL A 508 6.62 -21.50 -12.37
C VAL A 508 6.43 -22.86 -13.03
N VAL A 509 5.33 -23.02 -13.77
CA VAL A 509 4.98 -24.25 -14.49
C VAL A 509 5.65 -24.26 -15.86
N SER A 510 6.45 -25.29 -16.13
CA SER A 510 7.11 -25.50 -17.42
C SER A 510 6.08 -25.61 -18.55
N GLY A 511 6.35 -24.97 -19.69
CA GLY A 511 5.44 -24.95 -20.84
C GLY A 511 4.17 -24.10 -20.66
N GLY A 512 4.01 -23.41 -19.52
CA GLY A 512 2.85 -22.58 -19.23
C GLY A 512 2.99 -21.09 -19.58
N THR A 513 4.04 -20.70 -20.30
CA THR A 513 4.29 -19.30 -20.66
C THR A 513 3.30 -18.82 -21.73
N LYS A 514 2.81 -17.59 -21.59
CA LYS A 514 1.98 -16.90 -22.58
C LYS A 514 2.56 -15.53 -22.89
N THR A 515 2.29 -15.01 -24.09
CA THR A 515 2.56 -13.61 -24.44
C THR A 515 1.23 -12.91 -24.64
N VAL A 516 0.99 -11.82 -23.92
CA VAL A 516 -0.23 -11.00 -24.01
C VAL A 516 0.19 -9.55 -24.06
N SER A 517 -0.25 -8.82 -25.08
CA SER A 517 0.11 -7.42 -25.32
C SER A 517 1.63 -7.17 -25.31
N GLY A 518 2.40 -8.05 -25.95
CA GLY A 518 3.86 -7.96 -26.02
C GLY A 518 4.62 -8.40 -24.76
N GLU A 519 3.92 -8.62 -23.65
CA GLU A 519 4.52 -9.01 -22.37
C GLU A 519 4.48 -10.52 -22.16
N LYS A 520 5.59 -11.10 -21.66
CA LYS A 520 5.66 -12.52 -21.28
C LYS A 520 5.05 -12.73 -19.89
N TRP A 521 4.18 -13.73 -19.77
CA TRP A 521 3.52 -14.13 -18.53
C TRP A 521 3.82 -15.59 -18.21
N TYR A 522 4.29 -15.86 -17.00
CA TYR A 522 4.51 -17.22 -16.52
C TYR A 522 3.27 -17.73 -15.81
N LYS A 523 2.81 -18.93 -16.18
CA LYS A 523 1.85 -19.69 -15.38
C LYS A 523 2.54 -20.15 -14.09
N VAL A 524 1.95 -19.81 -12.95
CA VAL A 524 2.48 -20.15 -11.63
C VAL A 524 1.49 -21.01 -10.87
N LYS A 525 2.01 -21.87 -9.99
CA LYS A 525 1.21 -22.75 -9.14
C LYS A 525 1.27 -22.26 -7.70
N VAL A 526 0.12 -22.12 -7.05
CA VAL A 526 0.01 -21.80 -5.62
C VAL A 526 -0.98 -22.78 -4.99
N GLY A 527 -0.49 -23.63 -4.09
CA GLY A 527 -1.27 -24.79 -3.64
C GLY A 527 -1.62 -25.69 -4.82
N THR A 528 -2.91 -25.92 -5.05
CA THR A 528 -3.43 -26.72 -6.18
C THR A 528 -3.93 -25.87 -7.36
N LYS A 529 -3.94 -24.55 -7.22
CA LYS A 529 -4.49 -23.59 -8.19
C LYS A 529 -3.37 -22.99 -9.06
N TYR A 530 -3.77 -22.48 -10.23
CA TYR A 530 -2.87 -21.87 -11.20
C TYR A 530 -3.25 -20.41 -11.47
N TYR A 531 -2.22 -19.58 -11.66
CA TYR A 531 -2.33 -18.14 -11.87
C TYR A 531 -1.26 -17.68 -12.86
N TYR A 532 -1.19 -16.38 -13.15
CA TYR A 532 -0.18 -15.80 -14.02
C TYR A 532 0.50 -14.57 -13.39
N ILE A 533 1.80 -14.44 -13.65
CA ILE A 533 2.64 -13.31 -13.23
C ILE A 533 3.47 -12.86 -14.44
N MET A 534 3.67 -11.55 -14.61
CA MET A 534 4.60 -11.04 -15.62
C MET A 534 6.01 -11.56 -15.38
N ALA A 535 6.57 -12.24 -16.38
CA ALA A 535 7.87 -12.90 -16.32
C ALA A 535 9.00 -11.95 -15.92
N ARG A 536 8.96 -10.70 -16.39
CA ARG A 536 9.98 -9.70 -16.08
C ARG A 536 10.13 -9.40 -14.59
N TYR A 537 9.15 -9.73 -13.75
CA TYR A 537 9.22 -9.53 -12.29
C TYR A 537 9.76 -10.74 -11.53
N LEU A 538 10.11 -11.82 -12.24
CA LEU A 538 10.56 -13.07 -11.65
C LEU A 538 12.03 -13.31 -12.00
N VAL A 539 12.81 -13.66 -10.99
CA VAL A 539 14.19 -14.15 -11.13
C VAL A 539 14.23 -15.62 -10.76
N LYS A 540 14.92 -16.46 -11.54
CA LYS A 540 15.04 -17.88 -11.23
C LYS A 540 15.84 -18.03 -9.93
N SER A 541 15.32 -18.82 -8.99
CA SER A 541 15.93 -19.04 -7.66
C SER A 541 16.98 -20.13 -7.67
#